data_AF-A0A7V1HBU7-F1
#
_entry.id   AF-A0A7V1HBU7-F1
#
_cell.length_a   1.000
_cell.length_b   1.000
_cell.length_c   1.000
_cell.angle_alpha   90.00
_cell.angle_beta   90.00
_cell.angle_gamma   90.00
#
_symmetry.space_group_name_H-M   'P 1'
#
loop_
_entity.id
_entity.type
_entity.pdbx_description
1 polymer ?
#
loop_
_entity_poly.entity_id
_entity_poly.type
_entity_poly.pdbx_seq_one_letter_code
_entity_poly.pdbx_strand_id
1 'polypeptide(L)'
;MKEKETLAFNLKRLRQFKGLTQEELAKKVGLTKDTISKIELGKQENVGFKYLIMICKQLDIAIEELFIRDARALPIKLVISDENVENIRRLFGRAEYVIQIKTGEKE
;
A
#
# COMPACT_ATOMS: atom_id res chain seq x y z
N MET A 1 7.60 13.37 13.20
CA MET A 1 7.63 13.55 11.73
C MET A 1 6.24 13.96 11.28
N LYS A 2 6.15 15.00 10.44
CA LYS A 2 4.90 15.53 9.88
C LYS A 2 4.36 14.57 8.82
N GLU A 3 3.05 14.55 8.57
CA GLU A 3 2.36 13.65 7.62
C GLU A 3 3.03 13.61 6.23
N LYS A 4 3.55 14.76 5.79
CA LYS A 4 4.34 14.91 4.54
C LYS A 4 5.57 14.00 4.47
N GLU A 5 6.32 13.87 5.57
CA GLU A 5 7.53 13.03 5.61
C GLU A 5 7.17 11.55 5.50
N THR A 6 6.03 11.16 6.08
CA THR A 6 5.51 9.79 6.00
C THR A 6 5.08 9.45 4.57
N LEU A 7 4.34 10.35 3.93
CA LEU A 7 3.96 10.23 2.51
C LEU A 7 5.20 10.08 1.61
N ALA A 8 6.19 10.96 1.79
CA ALA A 8 7.41 10.95 1.00
C ALA A 8 8.15 9.61 1.09
N PHE A 9 8.35 9.12 2.32
CA PHE A 9 9.00 7.84 2.58
C PHE A 9 8.21 6.66 1.99
N ASN A 10 6.91 6.58 2.28
CA ASN A 10 6.07 5.46 1.85
C ASN A 10 5.90 5.42 0.34
N LEU A 11 5.70 6.55 -0.33
CA LEU A 11 5.59 6.61 -1.79
C LEU A 11 6.83 6.03 -2.46
N LYS A 12 8.02 6.45 -2.03
CA LYS A 12 9.29 5.96 -2.57
C LYS A 12 9.44 4.45 -2.37
N ARG A 13 9.18 3.98 -1.15
CA ARG A 13 9.26 2.56 -0.80
C ARG A 13 8.31 1.71 -1.64
N LEU A 14 7.04 2.09 -1.74
CA LEU A 14 6.01 1.34 -2.46
C LEU A 14 6.24 1.36 -3.97
N ARG A 15 6.70 2.49 -4.53
CA ARG A 15 7.12 2.56 -5.93
C ARG A 15 8.26 1.58 -6.23
N GLN A 16 9.29 1.58 -5.39
CA GLN A 16 10.45 0.69 -5.54
C GLN A 16 10.04 -0.79 -5.39
N PHE A 17 9.13 -1.10 -4.47
CA PHE A 17 8.59 -2.44 -4.31
C PHE A 17 7.86 -2.93 -5.55
N LYS A 18 7.15 -2.03 -6.26
CA LYS A 18 6.54 -2.33 -7.57
C LYS A 18 7.53 -2.32 -8.75
N GLY A 19 8.83 -2.13 -8.50
CA GLY A 19 9.86 -2.12 -9.53
C GLY A 19 9.80 -0.94 -10.50
N LEU A 20 9.08 0.13 -10.16
CA LEU A 20 8.90 1.29 -11.03
C LEU A 20 9.99 2.32 -10.78
N THR A 21 10.46 2.98 -11.83
CA THR A 21 11.23 4.23 -11.76
C THR A 21 10.31 5.42 -11.48
N GLN A 22 10.87 6.55 -11.06
CA GLN A 22 10.10 7.79 -10.86
C GLN A 22 9.43 8.27 -12.16
N GLU A 23 10.12 8.10 -13.30
CA GLU A 23 9.62 8.48 -14.62
C GLU A 23 8.43 7.61 -15.04
N GLU A 24 8.50 6.30 -14.80
CA GLU A 24 7.40 5.38 -15.14
C GLU A 24 6.16 5.65 -14.29
N LEU A 25 6.32 5.84 -12.98
CA LEU A 25 5.20 6.21 -12.12
C LEU A 25 4.59 7.54 -12.55
N ALA A 26 5.43 8.55 -12.82
CA ALA A 26 4.99 9.86 -13.28
C ALA A 26 4.13 9.76 -14.55
N LYS A 27 4.60 9.05 -15.58
CA LYS A 27 3.85 8.79 -16.82
C LYS A 27 2.51 8.12 -16.56
N LYS A 28 2.48 7.11 -15.69
CA LYS A 28 1.26 6.36 -15.35
C LYS A 28 0.21 7.21 -14.62
N VAL A 29 0.63 8.17 -13.79
CA VAL A 29 -0.28 9.03 -13.02
C VAL A 29 -0.52 10.41 -13.62
N GLY A 30 0.05 10.69 -14.79
CA GLY A 30 -0.08 11.99 -15.48
C GLY A 30 0.65 13.13 -14.77
N LEU A 31 1.79 12.84 -14.15
CA LEU A 31 2.69 13.82 -13.51
C LEU A 31 4.04 13.86 -14.22
N THR A 32 4.87 14.82 -13.83
CA THR A 32 6.28 14.85 -14.25
C THR A 32 7.14 14.06 -13.27
N LYS A 33 8.28 13.54 -13.73
CA LYS A 33 9.28 12.91 -12.86
C LYS A 33 9.77 13.86 -11.77
N ASP A 34 9.95 15.13 -12.07
CA ASP A 34 10.32 16.15 -11.07
C ASP A 34 9.28 16.27 -9.96
N THR A 35 7.99 16.23 -10.31
CA THR A 35 6.90 16.22 -9.32
C THR A 35 6.98 14.99 -8.42
N ILE A 36 7.12 13.78 -8.98
CA ILE A 36 7.28 12.55 -8.18
C ILE A 36 8.51 12.65 -7.27
N SER A 37 9.64 13.15 -7.80
CA SER A 37 10.86 13.35 -7.02
C SER A 37 10.66 14.32 -5.86
N LYS A 38 9.99 15.46 -6.08
CA LYS A 38 9.67 16.43 -5.02
C LYS A 38 8.76 15.83 -3.96
N ILE A 39 7.79 15.00 -4.34
CA ILE A 39 6.93 14.29 -3.37
C ILE A 39 7.78 13.32 -2.54
N GLU A 40 8.60 12.48 -3.17
CA GLU A 40 9.47 11.50 -2.49
C GLU A 40 10.57 12.14 -1.61
N LEU A 41 10.90 13.40 -1.87
CA LEU A 41 11.82 14.19 -1.03
C LEU A 41 11.12 15.01 0.05
N GLY A 42 9.78 14.97 0.13
CA GLY A 42 9.00 15.79 1.05
C GLY A 42 9.06 17.29 0.74
N LYS A 43 9.47 17.67 -0.48
CA LYS A 43 9.58 19.06 -0.94
C LYS A 43 8.30 19.55 -1.62
N GLN A 44 7.39 18.66 -1.97
CA GLN A 44 6.09 19.02 -2.50
C GLN A 44 5.14 19.36 -1.34
N GLU A 45 4.71 20.62 -1.24
CA GLU A 45 3.82 21.06 -0.16
C GLU A 45 2.43 20.43 -0.28
N ASN A 46 1.88 20.37 -1.49
CA ASN A 46 0.54 19.85 -1.74
C ASN A 46 0.53 18.85 -2.90
N VAL A 47 -0.06 17.68 -2.65
CA VAL A 47 -0.38 16.68 -3.66
C VAL A 47 -1.89 16.64 -3.82
N GLY A 48 -2.40 16.98 -5.00
CA GLY A 48 -3.84 16.96 -5.25
C GLY A 48 -4.44 15.57 -5.01
N PHE A 49 -5.63 15.51 -4.40
CA PHE A 49 -6.31 14.26 -4.06
C PHE A 49 -6.44 13.31 -5.25
N LYS A 50 -6.75 13.84 -6.44
CA LYS A 50 -6.75 13.09 -7.71
C LYS A 50 -5.47 12.27 -7.90
N TYR A 51 -4.31 12.87 -7.69
CA TYR A 51 -3.02 12.22 -7.90
C TYR A 51 -2.73 11.19 -6.82
N LEU A 52 -3.13 11.42 -5.57
CA LEU A 52 -3.05 10.40 -4.51
C LEU A 52 -3.85 9.16 -4.91
N ILE A 53 -5.09 9.34 -5.36
CA ILE A 53 -5.93 8.22 -5.84
C ILE A 53 -5.30 7.50 -7.04
N MET A 54 -4.75 8.24 -8.01
CA MET A 54 -4.08 7.64 -9.17
C MET A 54 -2.82 6.87 -8.77
N ILE A 55 -2.03 7.39 -7.83
CA ILE A 55 -0.87 6.71 -7.26
C ILE A 55 -1.31 5.41 -6.57
N CYS A 56 -2.34 5.46 -5.72
CA CYS A 56 -2.86 4.27 -5.04
C CYS A 56 -3.30 3.19 -6.04
N LYS A 57 -4.04 3.58 -7.08
CA LYS A 57 -4.46 2.66 -8.16
C LYS A 57 -3.26 2.05 -8.87
N GLN A 58 -2.24 2.86 -9.19
CA GLN A 58 -1.08 2.38 -9.95
C GLN A 58 -0.17 1.48 -9.11
N LEU A 59 -0.12 1.71 -7.80
CA LEU A 59 0.63 0.91 -6.84
C LEU A 59 -0.21 -0.22 -6.23
N ASP A 60 -1.49 -0.34 -6.59
CA ASP A 60 -2.41 -1.36 -6.07
C ASP A 60 -2.37 -1.43 -4.53
N ILE A 61 -2.58 -0.28 -3.90
CA ILE A 61 -2.56 -0.07 -2.45
C ILE A 61 -3.80 0.71 -2.00
N ALA A 62 -4.13 0.60 -0.72
CA ALA A 62 -5.07 1.50 -0.06
C ALA A 62 -4.42 2.86 0.24
N ILE A 63 -5.23 3.92 0.42
CA ILE A 63 -4.69 5.28 0.63
C ILE A 63 -3.98 5.42 1.98
N GLU A 64 -4.43 4.68 2.98
CA GLU A 64 -3.89 4.63 4.33
C GLU A 64 -2.43 4.14 4.32
N GLU A 65 -2.07 3.27 3.37
CA GLU A 65 -0.70 2.77 3.21
C GLU A 65 0.31 3.88 2.89
N LEU A 66 -0.14 4.99 2.30
CA LEU A 66 0.72 6.16 2.09
C LEU A 66 1.03 6.90 3.40
N PHE A 67 0.19 6.76 4.43
CA PHE A 67 0.25 7.56 5.66
C PHE A 67 0.50 6.76 6.94
N ILE A 68 0.55 5.43 6.87
CA ILE A 68 0.84 4.56 8.02
C ILE A 68 2.36 4.44 8.25
N ARG A 69 2.80 4.62 9.50
CA ARG A 69 4.21 4.48 9.92
C ARG A 69 4.58 3.07 10.35
N ASP A 70 3.63 2.31 10.90
CA ASP A 70 3.84 0.94 11.34
C ASP A 70 3.15 -0.02 10.38
N ALA A 71 3.93 -0.69 9.53
CA ALA A 71 3.41 -1.66 8.58
C ALA A 71 2.69 -2.85 9.27
N ARG A 72 2.93 -3.09 10.57
CA ARG A 72 2.20 -4.09 11.36
C ARG A 72 0.76 -3.68 11.67
N ALA A 73 0.42 -2.40 11.48
CA ALA A 73 -0.93 -1.90 11.66
C ALA A 73 -1.82 -2.09 10.41
N LEU A 74 -1.24 -2.57 9.29
CA LEU A 74 -2.01 -2.84 8.08
C LEU A 74 -2.70 -4.21 8.18
N PRO A 75 -4.01 -4.30 7.93
CA PRO A 75 -4.66 -5.59 7.75
C PRO A 75 -4.09 -6.27 6.49
N ILE A 76 -3.51 -7.46 6.65
CA ILE A 76 -3.05 -8.26 5.52
C ILE A 76 -4.29 -8.83 4.82
N LYS A 77 -4.55 -8.40 3.59
CA LYS A 77 -5.57 -9.01 2.73
C LYS A 77 -4.94 -10.13 1.90
N LEU A 78 -5.16 -11.37 2.31
CA LEU A 78 -4.79 -12.55 1.53
C LEU A 78 -5.91 -12.83 0.50
N VAL A 79 -5.57 -12.78 -0.79
CA VAL A 79 -6.47 -13.17 -1.89
C VAL A 79 -6.02 -14.53 -2.41
N ILE A 80 -6.93 -15.49 -2.40
CA ILE A 80 -6.69 -16.88 -2.83
C ILE A 80 -7.86 -17.31 -3.73
N SER A 81 -7.57 -18.13 -4.73
CA SER A 81 -8.61 -18.76 -5.55
C SER A 81 -9.42 -19.75 -4.71
N ASP A 82 -10.71 -19.92 -5.06
CA ASP A 82 -11.64 -20.80 -4.34
C ASP A 82 -11.13 -22.24 -4.22
N GLU A 83 -10.48 -22.76 -5.27
CA GLU A 83 -9.84 -24.08 -5.29
C GLU A 83 -8.76 -24.27 -4.21
N ASN A 84 -8.13 -23.17 -3.76
CA ASN A 84 -7.05 -23.17 -2.78
C ASN A 84 -7.53 -22.83 -1.36
N VAL A 85 -8.78 -22.39 -1.19
CA VAL A 85 -9.35 -22.01 0.11
C VAL A 85 -9.31 -23.16 1.10
N GLU A 86 -9.63 -24.37 0.65
CA GLU A 86 -9.67 -25.55 1.51
C GLU A 86 -8.27 -25.97 2.00
N ASN A 87 -7.26 -25.88 1.14
CA ASN A 87 -5.87 -26.18 1.52
C ASN A 87 -5.35 -25.16 2.54
N ILE A 88 -5.65 -23.88 2.34
CA ILE A 88 -5.35 -22.78 3.26
C ILE A 88 -6.05 -23.02 4.61
N ARG A 89 -7.35 -23.32 4.61
CA ARG A 89 -8.12 -23.62 5.84
C ARG A 89 -7.49 -24.76 6.63
N ARG A 90 -7.04 -25.84 5.98
CA ARG A 90 -6.36 -26.95 6.65
C ARG A 90 -5.00 -26.56 7.21
N LEU A 91 -4.23 -25.78 6.46
CA LEU A 91 -2.90 -25.31 6.87
C LEU A 91 -2.99 -24.42 8.11
N PHE A 92 -3.93 -23.47 8.10
CA PHE A 92 -4.14 -22.54 9.22
C PHE A 92 -4.99 -23.13 10.36
N GLY A 93 -5.84 -24.11 10.09
CA GLY A 93 -6.60 -24.84 11.11
C GLY A 93 -5.72 -25.72 12.01
N ARG A 94 -4.59 -26.23 11.50
CA ARG A 94 -3.53 -26.82 12.34
C ARG A 94 -2.76 -25.79 13.17
N ALA A 95 -2.88 -24.51 12.79
CA ALA A 95 -2.16 -23.39 13.36
C ALA A 95 -3.06 -22.51 14.25
N GLU A 96 -4.12 -23.06 14.87
CA GLU A 96 -4.91 -22.37 15.91
C GLU A 96 -4.04 -21.76 17.03
N TYR A 97 -2.80 -22.22 17.20
CA TYR A 97 -1.80 -21.65 18.11
C TYR A 97 -1.00 -20.45 17.59
N VAL A 98 -1.02 -20.15 16.28
CA VAL A 98 -0.09 -19.19 15.65
C VAL A 98 -0.77 -17.89 15.22
N ILE A 99 -2.07 -17.91 14.88
CA ILE A 99 -2.80 -16.70 14.46
C ILE A 99 -4.23 -16.72 15.05
N GLN A 100 -4.57 -15.73 15.87
CA GLN A 100 -5.95 -15.50 16.34
C GLN A 100 -6.80 -14.92 15.21
N ILE A 101 -7.64 -15.75 14.59
CA ILE A 101 -8.60 -15.29 13.59
C ILE A 101 -9.83 -14.75 14.33
N LYS A 102 -9.98 -13.41 14.38
CA LYS A 102 -11.26 -12.79 14.75
C LYS A 102 -12.18 -12.89 13.54
N THR A 103 -13.04 -13.90 13.52
CA THR A 103 -14.20 -13.92 12.61
C THR A 103 -15.12 -12.79 13.04
N GLY A 104 -15.27 -11.77 12.21
CA GLY A 104 -16.25 -10.71 12.44
C GLY A 104 -17.64 -11.32 12.51
N GLU A 105 -18.31 -11.15 13.64
CA GLU A 105 -19.74 -11.40 13.79
C GLU A 105 -20.47 -10.50 12.77
N LYS A 106 -21.23 -11.12 11.88
CA LYS A 106 -22.24 -10.40 11.09
C LYS A 106 -23.41 -10.13 12.04
N GLU A 107 -23.73 -8.85 12.22
CA GLU A 107 -25.05 -8.42 12.71
C GLU A 107 -26.17 -9.00 11.84
#